data_AF-A0A9E2TKC7-F1
#
_entry.id   AF-A0A9E2TKC7-F1
#
_cell.length_a   1.000
_cell.length_b   1.000
_cell.length_c   1.000
_cell.angle_alpha   90.00
_cell.angle_beta   90.00
_cell.angle_gamma   90.00
#
_symmetry.space_group_name_H-M   'P 1'
#
loop_
_entity.id
_entity.type
_entity.pdbx_description
1 polymer ?
#
loop_
_entity_poly.entity_id
_entity_poly.type
_entity_poly.pdbx_seq_one_letter_code
_entity_poly.pdbx_strand_id
1 'polypeptide(L)'
;MVQSGDYVTPRYADGSLRFRKPILTYWVLATSYATLGIGLVSSRLPFLLAACATLWVTYRLARSVTQDPRIGLLAAALLGSNILFMESATKATPDILQCLFITLSLWGATELLFNRLQQTMQGRPARVIQHILQWVFRAATGVGAVLGSQPNPAPLRRTPGPP
;
A
#
# COMPACT_ATOMS: atom_id res chain seq x y z
N MET A 1 8.90 -20.85 22.45
CA MET A 1 9.99 -20.38 21.56
C MET A 1 11.14 -19.83 22.38
N VAL A 2 11.02 -18.65 23.03
CA VAL A 2 12.12 -18.11 23.85
C VAL A 2 12.55 -19.07 24.98
N GLN A 3 11.60 -19.60 25.76
CA GLN A 3 11.90 -20.54 26.85
C GLN A 3 12.31 -21.94 26.35
N SER A 4 11.79 -22.36 25.20
CA SER A 4 11.99 -23.72 24.68
C SER A 4 13.23 -23.85 23.78
N GLY A 5 13.85 -22.74 23.37
CA GLY A 5 14.94 -22.72 22.38
C GLY A 5 14.53 -23.12 20.95
N ASP A 6 13.39 -23.78 20.78
CA ASP A 6 12.82 -24.11 19.47
C ASP A 6 12.12 -22.90 18.85
N TYR A 7 12.74 -22.35 17.78
CA TYR A 7 12.23 -21.23 16.98
C TYR A 7 11.54 -21.66 15.68
N VAL A 8 11.40 -22.97 15.43
CA VAL A 8 10.77 -23.52 14.23
C VAL A 8 9.34 -23.94 14.53
N THR A 9 9.11 -24.56 15.68
CA THR A 9 7.81 -25.17 16.02
C THR A 9 7.05 -24.34 17.08
N PRO A 10 6.14 -23.44 16.68
CA PRO A 10 5.32 -22.71 17.64
C PRO A 10 4.34 -23.63 18.35
N ARG A 11 4.33 -23.54 19.68
CA ARG A 11 3.42 -24.27 20.57
C ARG A 11 2.61 -23.31 21.43
N TYR A 12 1.39 -23.70 21.78
CA TYR A 12 0.59 -23.06 22.82
C TYR A 12 1.17 -23.36 24.21
N ALA A 13 0.65 -22.69 25.24
CA ALA A 13 1.08 -22.90 26.62
C ALA A 13 0.76 -24.32 27.14
N ASP A 14 -0.27 -24.97 26.58
CA ASP A 14 -0.64 -26.36 26.85
C ASP A 14 0.23 -27.39 26.09
N GLY A 15 1.20 -26.94 25.29
CA GLY A 15 2.10 -27.78 24.50
C GLY A 15 1.56 -28.18 23.11
N SER A 16 0.30 -27.85 22.80
CA SER A 16 -0.31 -28.13 21.49
C SER A 16 0.31 -27.29 20.37
N LEU A 17 0.26 -27.78 19.12
CA LEU A 17 0.92 -27.13 17.98
C LEU A 17 0.10 -25.93 17.45
N ARG A 18 0.79 -24.83 17.13
CA ARG A 18 0.16 -23.58 16.68
C ARG A 18 0.62 -23.15 15.29
N PHE A 19 0.20 -23.88 14.25
CA PHE A 19 0.59 -23.58 12.85
C PHE A 19 -0.37 -22.66 12.07
N ARG A 20 -1.38 -22.09 12.73
CA ARG A 20 -2.38 -21.23 12.04
C ARG A 20 -1.89 -19.82 11.74
N LYS A 21 -0.77 -19.39 12.33
CA LYS A 21 -0.22 -18.03 12.15
C LYS A 21 1.18 -18.14 11.50
N PRO A 22 1.56 -17.16 10.65
CA PRO A 22 2.86 -17.16 10.02
C PRO A 22 3.99 -17.12 11.05
N ILE A 23 5.08 -17.86 10.77
CA ILE A 23 6.23 -17.98 11.69
C ILE A 23 6.92 -16.65 11.97
N LEU A 24 6.89 -15.73 10.99
CA LEU A 24 7.53 -14.42 11.07
C LEU A 24 7.08 -13.61 12.29
N THR A 25 5.79 -13.64 12.61
CA THR A 25 5.24 -12.92 13.78
C THR A 25 5.86 -13.43 15.08
N TYR A 26 6.13 -14.74 15.15
CA TYR A 26 6.76 -15.33 16.31
C TYR A 26 8.23 -14.97 16.42
N TRP A 27 8.96 -14.91 15.30
CA TRP A 27 10.35 -14.45 15.31
C TRP A 27 10.47 -13.02 15.78
N VAL A 28 9.62 -12.12 15.27
CA VAL A 28 9.58 -10.71 15.70
C VAL A 28 9.27 -10.58 17.20
N LEU A 29 8.32 -11.36 17.71
CA LEU A 29 8.00 -11.38 19.14
C LEU A 29 9.14 -11.96 19.97
N ALA A 30 9.74 -13.07 19.51
CA ALA A 30 10.77 -13.76 20.25
C ALA A 30 12.06 -12.94 20.34
N THR A 31 12.43 -12.20 19.27
CA THR A 31 13.54 -11.25 19.31
C THR A 31 13.24 -10.09 20.26
N SER A 32 12.03 -9.53 20.21
CA SER A 32 11.64 -8.45 21.13
C SER A 32 11.69 -8.88 22.60
N TYR A 33 11.21 -10.08 22.91
CA TYR A 33 11.31 -10.64 24.26
C TYR A 33 12.74 -10.95 24.68
N ALA A 34 13.61 -11.36 23.75
CA ALA A 34 15.02 -11.57 24.05
C ALA A 34 15.75 -10.26 24.39
N THR A 35 15.38 -9.14 23.76
CA THR A 35 16.06 -7.84 23.98
C THR A 35 15.44 -6.99 25.09
N LEU A 36 14.12 -7.02 25.26
CA LEU A 36 13.37 -6.14 26.17
C LEU A 36 12.79 -6.87 27.39
N GLY A 37 12.94 -8.20 27.44
CA GLY A 37 12.29 -9.05 28.44
C GLY A 37 10.83 -9.36 28.12
N ILE A 38 10.25 -10.29 28.87
CA ILE A 38 8.86 -10.73 28.68
C ILE A 38 7.93 -9.73 29.38
N GLY A 39 7.05 -9.08 28.61
CA GLY A 39 6.13 -8.10 29.14
C GLY A 39 5.13 -7.58 28.11
N LEU A 40 4.18 -6.79 28.60
CA LEU A 40 3.12 -6.24 27.76
C LEU A 40 3.67 -5.23 26.73
N VAL A 41 4.70 -4.46 27.10
CA VAL A 41 5.31 -3.46 26.22
C VAL A 41 6.13 -4.13 25.13
N SER A 42 6.99 -5.09 25.49
CA SER A 42 7.79 -5.85 24.52
C SER A 42 6.94 -6.65 23.54
N SER A 43 5.75 -7.10 23.95
CA SER A 43 4.83 -7.77 23.03
C SER A 43 4.21 -6.85 21.97
N ARG A 44 4.13 -5.53 22.22
CA ARG A 44 3.43 -4.56 21.36
C ARG A 44 4.35 -3.62 20.59
N LEU A 45 5.48 -3.26 21.19
CA LEU A 45 6.46 -2.36 20.62
C LEU A 45 6.85 -2.72 19.17
N PRO A 46 7.17 -3.97 18.80
CA PRO A 46 7.51 -4.28 17.42
C PRO A 46 6.35 -4.05 16.44
N PHE A 47 5.10 -4.22 16.86
CA PHE A 47 3.92 -4.02 16.03
C PHE A 47 3.58 -2.53 15.87
N LEU A 48 3.80 -1.74 16.92
CA LEU A 48 3.73 -0.27 16.84
C LEU A 48 4.79 0.28 15.88
N LEU A 49 6.02 -0.24 15.95
CA LEU A 49 7.08 0.12 14.99
C LEU A 49 6.70 -0.27 13.56
N ALA A 50 6.13 -1.46 13.36
CA ALA A 50 5.63 -1.89 12.05
C ALA A 50 4.51 -0.97 11.54
N ALA A 51 3.58 -0.53 12.40
CA ALA A 51 2.54 0.42 12.03
C ALA A 51 3.12 1.78 11.62
N CYS A 52 4.07 2.32 12.38
CA CYS A 52 4.79 3.56 12.03
C CYS A 52 5.52 3.42 10.69
N ALA A 53 6.18 2.29 10.46
CA ALA A 53 6.81 1.99 9.18
C ALA A 53 5.78 1.95 8.04
N THR A 54 4.60 1.36 8.25
CA THR A 54 3.53 1.34 7.25
C THR A 54 3.09 2.75 6.90
N LEU A 55 2.86 3.63 7.88
CA LEU A 55 2.51 5.03 7.63
C LEU A 55 3.58 5.76 6.80
N TRP A 56 4.86 5.52 7.12
CA TRP A 56 5.97 6.09 6.37
C TRP A 56 6.03 5.59 4.92
N VAL A 57 5.82 4.29 4.70
CA VAL A 57 5.77 3.72 3.35
C VAL A 57 4.54 4.25 2.59
N THR A 58 3.38 4.41 3.23
CA THR A 58 2.19 5.03 2.62
C THR A 58 2.48 6.47 2.18
N TYR A 59 3.17 7.25 3.01
CA TYR A 59 3.65 8.59 2.63
C TYR A 59 4.55 8.54 1.39
N ARG A 60 5.54 7.64 1.38
CA ARG A 60 6.48 7.48 0.25
C ARG A 60 5.76 7.05 -1.02
N LEU A 61 4.85 6.09 -0.93
CA LEU A 61 4.03 5.60 -2.02
C LEU A 61 3.20 6.73 -2.64
N ALA A 62 2.41 7.44 -1.84
CA ALA A 62 1.57 8.53 -2.33
C ALA A 62 2.40 9.67 -2.95
N ARG A 63 3.54 10.01 -2.34
CA ARG A 63 4.49 10.98 -2.90
C ARG A 63 5.10 10.50 -4.22
N SER A 64 5.43 9.21 -4.37
CA SER A 64 6.00 8.67 -5.60
C SER A 64 5.03 8.77 -6.78
N VAL A 65 3.74 8.55 -6.53
CA VAL A 65 2.69 8.59 -7.55
C VAL A 65 2.31 10.03 -7.93
N THR A 66 2.15 10.89 -6.93
CA THR A 66 1.62 12.26 -7.14
C THR A 66 2.70 13.32 -7.30
N GLN A 67 3.94 13.01 -6.93
CA GLN A 67 5.07 13.94 -6.86
C GLN A 67 4.86 15.12 -5.89
N ASP A 68 3.81 15.11 -5.07
CA ASP A 68 3.49 16.14 -4.08
C ASP A 68 3.66 15.60 -2.64
N PRO A 69 4.55 16.19 -1.82
CA PRO A 69 4.72 15.78 -0.42
C PRO A 69 3.49 16.03 0.45
N ARG A 70 2.62 16.99 0.12
CA ARG A 70 1.40 17.30 0.89
C ARG A 70 0.39 16.17 0.79
N ILE A 71 0.20 15.63 -0.42
CA ILE A 71 -0.69 14.49 -0.66
C ILE A 71 -0.16 13.25 0.08
N GLY A 72 1.16 13.06 0.11
CA GLY A 72 1.78 12.01 0.91
C GLY A 72 1.43 12.10 2.40
N LEU A 73 1.54 13.30 2.98
CA LEU A 73 1.21 13.52 4.40
C LEU A 73 -0.27 13.29 4.68
N LEU A 74 -1.16 13.77 3.80
CA LEU A 74 -2.59 13.55 3.92
C LEU A 74 -2.94 12.05 3.85
N ALA A 75 -2.34 11.29 2.93
CA ALA A 75 -2.57 9.85 2.82
C ALA A 75 -2.14 9.10 4.10
N ALA A 76 -0.97 9.43 4.64
CA ALA A 76 -0.51 8.85 5.90
C ALA A 76 -1.39 9.27 7.09
N ALA A 77 -1.83 10.53 7.15
CA ALA A 77 -2.73 11.00 8.20
C ALA A 77 -4.10 10.31 8.14
N LEU A 78 -4.66 10.13 6.95
CA LEU A 78 -5.92 9.40 6.75
C LEU A 78 -5.80 7.95 7.23
N LEU A 79 -4.72 7.24 6.84
CA LEU A 79 -4.49 5.88 7.31
C LEU A 79 -4.28 5.83 8.83
N GLY A 80 -3.49 6.76 9.39
CA GLY A 80 -3.23 6.84 10.82
C GLY A 80 -4.46 7.19 11.65
N SER A 81 -5.41 7.93 11.09
CA SER A 81 -6.71 8.24 11.73
C SER A 81 -7.70 7.08 11.72
N ASN A 82 -7.41 5.99 11.00
CA ASN A 82 -8.29 4.84 10.93
C ASN A 82 -8.19 4.00 12.23
N ILE A 83 -9.32 3.91 12.94
CA ILE A 83 -9.44 3.17 14.21
C ILE A 83 -9.03 1.70 14.05
N LEU A 84 -9.41 1.04 12.95
CA LEU A 84 -9.06 -0.36 12.71
C LEU A 84 -7.55 -0.57 12.58
N PHE A 85 -6.85 0.39 11.99
CA PHE A 85 -5.40 0.37 11.86
C PHE A 85 -4.74 0.56 13.24
N MET A 86 -5.21 1.52 14.03
CA MET A 86 -4.71 1.76 15.39
C MET A 86 -4.94 0.56 16.32
N GLU A 87 -6.12 -0.07 16.25
CA GLU A 87 -6.42 -1.27 17.02
C GLU A 87 -5.50 -2.43 16.63
N SER A 88 -5.28 -2.61 15.32
CA SER A 88 -4.42 -3.68 14.81
C SER A 88 -2.96 -3.47 15.20
N ALA A 89 -2.49 -2.22 15.26
CA ALA A 89 -1.14 -1.88 15.72
C ALA A 89 -0.91 -2.17 17.22
N THR A 90 -1.97 -2.10 18.02
CA THR A 90 -1.91 -2.35 19.48
C THR A 90 -2.04 -3.83 19.82
N LYS A 91 -2.62 -4.62 18.91
CA LYS A 91 -2.74 -6.07 19.03
C LYS A 91 -1.46 -6.71 18.47
N ALA A 92 -0.92 -7.71 19.17
CA ALA A 92 0.21 -8.51 18.70
C ALA A 92 -0.25 -9.53 17.64
N THR A 93 -0.85 -9.03 16.55
CA THR A 93 -1.42 -9.82 15.46
C THR A 93 -0.53 -9.76 14.21
N PRO A 94 -0.55 -10.82 13.37
CA PRO A 94 0.22 -10.83 12.13
C PRO A 94 -0.21 -9.76 11.12
N ASP A 95 -1.41 -9.23 11.25
CA ASP A 95 -2.08 -8.39 10.24
C ASP A 95 -1.30 -7.11 9.92
N ILE A 96 -0.74 -6.45 10.94
CA ILE A 96 0.02 -5.20 10.74
C ILE A 96 1.35 -5.43 10.02
N LEU A 97 2.01 -6.57 10.27
CA LEU A 97 3.22 -6.95 9.54
C LEU A 97 2.88 -7.28 8.09
N GLN A 98 1.80 -8.03 7.86
CA GLN A 98 1.32 -8.30 6.52
C GLN A 98 0.97 -7.00 5.76
N CYS A 99 0.29 -6.06 6.43
CA CYS A 99 -0.02 -4.74 5.87
C CYS A 99 1.25 -3.98 5.47
N LEU A 100 2.28 -3.97 6.33
CA LEU A 100 3.58 -3.36 6.05
C LEU A 100 4.21 -3.94 4.78
N PHE A 101 4.34 -5.27 4.70
CA PHE A 101 5.00 -5.92 3.56
C PHE A 101 4.25 -5.76 2.24
N ILE A 102 2.91 -5.80 2.27
CA ILE A 102 2.10 -5.53 1.08
C ILE A 102 2.29 -4.07 0.62
N THR A 103 2.26 -3.12 1.55
CA THR A 103 2.45 -1.69 1.24
C THR A 103 3.85 -1.43 0.70
N LEU A 104 4.87 -2.08 1.28
CA LEU A 104 6.26 -1.99 0.83
C LEU A 104 6.44 -2.58 -0.58
N SER A 105 5.83 -3.73 -0.84
CA SER A 105 5.83 -4.37 -2.17
C SER A 105 5.19 -3.45 -3.21
N LEU A 106 4.05 -2.83 -2.87
CA LEU A 106 3.36 -1.89 -3.74
C LEU A 106 4.23 -0.65 -4.04
N TRP A 107 4.88 -0.09 -3.02
CA TRP A 107 5.80 1.03 -3.20
C TRP A 107 6.98 0.67 -4.12
N GLY A 108 7.64 -0.47 -3.87
CA GLY A 108 8.71 -0.96 -4.74
C GLY A 108 8.26 -1.16 -6.19
N ALA A 109 7.07 -1.74 -6.39
CA ALA A 109 6.49 -1.92 -7.71
C ALA A 109 6.20 -0.59 -8.41
N THR A 110 5.66 0.41 -7.68
CA THR A 110 5.42 1.74 -8.25
C THR A 110 6.70 2.43 -8.68
N GLU A 111 7.75 2.43 -7.84
CA GLU A 111 9.03 3.07 -8.18
C GLU A 111 9.66 2.42 -9.43
N LEU A 112 9.63 1.09 -9.52
CA LEU A 112 10.11 0.37 -10.69
C LEU A 112 9.31 0.69 -11.95
N LEU A 113 7.97 0.76 -11.84
CA LEU A 113 7.09 1.08 -12.97
C LEU A 113 7.30 2.51 -13.46
N PHE A 114 7.29 3.50 -12.55
CA PHE A 114 7.46 4.90 -12.91
C PHE A 114 8.85 5.19 -13.48
N ASN A 115 9.90 4.60 -12.92
CA ASN A 115 11.25 4.74 -13.48
C ASN A 115 11.34 4.14 -14.90
N ARG A 116 10.76 2.96 -15.13
CA ARG A 116 10.73 2.36 -16.48
C ARG A 116 9.91 3.19 -17.46
N LEU A 117 8.75 3.72 -17.03
CA LEU A 117 7.93 4.59 -17.88
C LEU A 117 8.69 5.86 -18.26
N GLN A 118 9.37 6.51 -17.31
CA GLN A 118 10.18 7.69 -17.60
C GLN A 118 11.30 7.38 -18.61
N GLN A 119 12.02 6.27 -18.45
CA GLN A 119 13.08 5.86 -19.39
C GLN A 119 12.52 5.53 -20.78
N THR A 120 11.39 4.82 -20.86
CA THR A 120 10.74 4.49 -22.14
C THR A 120 10.22 5.74 -22.85
N MET A 121 9.84 6.76 -22.07
CA MET A 121 9.26 8.00 -22.56
C MET A 121 10.31 9.10 -22.79
N GLN A 122 11.59 8.89 -22.47
CA GLN A 122 12.69 9.83 -22.75
C GLN A 122 12.92 10.10 -24.25
N GLY A 123 12.17 9.47 -25.16
CA GLY A 123 12.16 9.76 -26.59
C GLY A 123 10.78 10.03 -27.22
N ARG A 124 9.69 10.18 -26.45
CA ARG A 124 8.33 10.42 -26.98
C ARG A 124 7.60 11.54 -26.21
N PRO A 125 6.84 12.44 -26.88
CA PRO A 125 6.34 13.67 -26.27
C PRO A 125 5.40 13.38 -25.08
N ALA A 126 5.60 14.16 -24.00
CA ALA A 126 5.03 14.05 -22.65
C ALA A 126 3.48 13.93 -22.52
N ARG A 127 2.73 14.03 -23.63
CA ARG A 127 1.26 13.95 -23.65
C ARG A 127 0.72 12.55 -23.31
N VAL A 128 1.46 11.49 -23.61
CA VAL A 128 1.01 10.10 -23.37
C VAL A 128 1.02 9.75 -21.88
N ILE A 129 2.03 10.21 -21.14
CA ILE A 129 2.12 10.02 -19.69
C ILE A 129 0.97 10.76 -18.99
N GLN A 130 0.69 12.00 -19.41
CA GLN A 130 -0.45 12.74 -18.89
C GLN A 130 -1.76 12.00 -19.15
N HIS A 131 -1.95 11.40 -20.32
CA HIS A 131 -3.15 10.61 -20.59
C HIS A 131 -3.25 9.33 -19.76
N ILE A 132 -2.17 8.58 -19.57
CA ILE A 132 -2.20 7.36 -18.76
C ILE A 132 -2.47 7.70 -17.28
N LEU A 133 -1.82 8.74 -16.75
CA LEU A 133 -2.07 9.23 -15.39
C LEU A 133 -3.49 9.76 -15.22
N GLN A 134 -4.01 10.51 -16.20
CA GLN A 134 -5.40 10.96 -16.21
C GLN A 134 -6.37 9.80 -16.30
N TRP A 135 -6.05 8.74 -17.04
CA TRP A 135 -6.92 7.57 -17.20
C TRP A 135 -6.97 6.74 -15.92
N VAL A 136 -5.83 6.49 -15.28
CA VAL A 136 -5.75 5.82 -13.97
C VAL A 136 -6.46 6.65 -12.90
N PHE A 137 -6.26 7.97 -12.88
CA PHE A 137 -6.95 8.87 -11.96
C PHE A 137 -8.47 8.90 -12.19
N ARG A 138 -8.91 8.94 -13.45
CA ARG A 138 -10.34 8.88 -13.83
C ARG A 138 -10.99 7.54 -13.54
N ALA A 139 -10.24 6.43 -13.69
CA ALA A 139 -10.70 5.09 -13.35
C ALA A 139 -10.83 4.90 -11.84
N ALA A 140 -9.87 5.44 -11.06
CA ALA A 140 -9.87 5.35 -9.60
C ALA A 140 -10.93 6.25 -8.92
N THR A 141 -11.30 7.38 -9.53
CA THR A 141 -12.29 8.32 -8.99
C THR A 141 -13.72 8.05 -9.48
N GLY A 142 -13.95 7.13 -10.42
CA GLY A 142 -15.27 6.82 -10.97
C GLY A 142 -15.92 7.93 -11.81
N VAL A 143 -15.26 9.09 -11.96
CA VAL A 143 -15.80 10.28 -12.65
C VAL A 143 -15.96 10.08 -14.16
N GLY A 144 -15.30 9.08 -14.75
CA GLY A 144 -15.41 8.76 -16.18
C GLY A 144 -16.79 8.31 -16.66
N ALA A 145 -17.67 7.83 -15.77
CA ALA A 145 -18.99 7.32 -16.16
C ALA A 145 -20.02 8.44 -16.48
N VAL A 146 -19.78 9.68 -16.04
CA VAL A 146 -20.80 10.75 -16.10
C VAL A 146 -20.68 11.64 -17.36
N LEU A 147 -19.56 11.62 -18.09
CA LEU A 147 -19.32 12.52 -19.23
C LEU A 147 -19.29 11.82 -20.60
N GLY A 148 -19.79 10.58 -20.69
CA GLY A 148 -19.84 9.80 -21.93
C GLY A 148 -20.90 10.20 -22.95
N SER A 149 -21.76 11.18 -22.67
CA SER A 149 -22.82 11.63 -23.59
C SER A 149 -22.49 12.98 -24.24
N GLN A 150 -21.51 13.02 -25.12
CA GLN A 150 -21.44 14.08 -26.13
C GLN A 150 -22.20 13.59 -27.37
N PRO A 151 -23.22 14.32 -27.88
CA PRO A 151 -23.98 13.88 -29.03
C PRO A 151 -23.11 13.89 -30.29
N ASN A 152 -23.17 12.79 -31.04
CA ASN A 152 -22.50 12.60 -32.32
C ASN A 152 -22.87 13.74 -33.29
N PRO A 153 -21.92 14.54 -33.82
CA PRO A 153 -22.26 15.55 -34.81
C PRO A 153 -22.74 14.85 -36.10
N ALA A 154 -23.96 15.17 -36.51
CA ALA A 154 -24.62 14.60 -37.68
C ALA A 154 -23.75 14.74 -38.95
N PRO A 155 -23.72 13.74 -39.85
CA PRO A 155 -22.94 13.82 -41.07
C PRO A 155 -23.49 14.92 -41.99
N LEU A 156 -22.63 15.89 -42.32
CA LEU A 156 -22.95 16.97 -43.26
C LEU A 156 -23.30 16.39 -44.63
N ARG A 157 -24.60 16.47 -44.98
CA ARG A 157 -25.14 16.11 -46.29
C ARG A 157 -24.54 17.05 -47.34
N ARG A 158 -23.66 16.53 -48.19
CA ARG A 158 -23.16 17.29 -49.36
C ARG A 158 -24.33 17.51 -50.32
N THR A 159 -24.75 18.76 -50.50
CA THR A 159 -25.67 19.16 -51.57
C THR A 159 -24.90 19.18 -52.90
N PRO A 160 -25.40 18.55 -53.97
CA PRO A 160 -24.85 18.75 -55.31
C PRO A 160 -25.17 20.18 -55.78
N GLY A 161 -24.15 20.87 -56.31
CA GLY A 161 -24.27 22.24 -56.82
C GLY A 161 -25.11 22.32 -58.12
N PRO A 162 -25.61 23.53 -58.46
CA PRO A 162 -26.56 23.76 -59.55
C PRO A 162 -25.92 23.63 -60.96
N PRO A 163 -26.74 23.54 -62.02
CA PRO A 163 -26.49 22.72 -63.22
C PRO A 163 -25.43 23.24 -64.19
#